data_AF-A0AAW2RGD9-F1
#
_entry.id   AF-A0AAW2RGD9-F1
#
_cell.length_a   1.000
_cell.length_b   1.000
_cell.length_c   1.000
_cell.angle_alpha   90.00
_cell.angle_beta   90.00
_cell.angle_gamma   90.00
#
_symmetry.space_group_name_H-M   'P 1'
#
loop_
_entity.id
_entity.type
_entity.pdbx_description
1 polymer ?
#
loop_
_entity_poly.entity_id
_entity_poly.type
_entity_poly.pdbx_seq_one_letter_code
_entity_poly.pdbx_strand_id
1 'polypeptide(L)'
;MGDLQVIGGIKKLKINNYNSWSTCIMSYMQDQDLWEVVNGNEVTQPEAENANGMLRKWNIKAGKAMFILKTTIEEGVLEHIHEMKTPKEAWDTFAKLFSKKNDTKLQLIESELLSVAQRDLTVAQYFHKVKSLCREISELDPEAPIGEARMK
;
A
#
# COMPACT_ATOMS: atom_id res chain seq x y z
N MET A 1 0.36 31.51 -5.06
CA MET A 1 -0.29 30.32 -4.46
C MET A 1 0.18 29.13 -5.26
N GLY A 2 1.04 28.29 -4.68
CA GLY A 2 1.63 27.16 -5.41
C GLY A 2 0.56 26.13 -5.70
N ASP A 3 0.38 25.81 -6.98
CA ASP A 3 -0.55 24.81 -7.45
C ASP A 3 -0.32 23.50 -6.70
N LEU A 4 -1.38 23.04 -6.04
CA LEU A 4 -1.44 21.73 -5.43
C LEU A 4 -1.38 20.73 -6.59
N GLN A 5 -0.18 20.26 -6.92
CA GLN A 5 0.00 19.22 -7.92
C GLN A 5 -0.73 17.98 -7.39
N VAL A 6 -1.97 17.81 -7.85
CA VAL A 6 -2.67 16.54 -7.78
C VAL A 6 -1.69 15.53 -8.35
N ILE A 7 -1.37 14.50 -7.58
CA ILE A 7 -0.43 13.46 -7.99
C ILE A 7 -1.15 12.66 -9.09
N GLY A 8 -1.16 13.22 -10.30
CA GLY A 8 -2.21 13.12 -11.33
C GLY A 8 -2.33 11.79 -12.05
N GLY A 9 -1.84 10.71 -11.45
CA GLY A 9 -1.94 9.35 -11.99
C GLY A 9 -1.87 8.25 -10.94
N ILE A 10 -1.58 8.56 -9.68
CA ILE A 10 -1.53 7.53 -8.64
C ILE A 10 -2.97 7.18 -8.23
N LYS A 11 -3.34 5.92 -8.46
CA LYS A 11 -4.62 5.38 -8.00
C LYS A 11 -4.68 5.49 -6.48
N LYS A 12 -5.79 5.99 -5.94
CA LYS A 12 -5.99 6.03 -4.48
C LYS A 12 -5.87 4.62 -3.87
N LEU A 13 -5.36 4.56 -2.64
CA LEU A 13 -5.24 3.33 -1.88
C LEU A 13 -6.62 2.74 -1.57
N LYS A 14 -6.77 1.48 -1.92
CA LYS A 14 -7.92 0.60 -1.71
C LYS A 14 -7.45 -0.70 -1.07
N ILE A 15 -8.40 -1.50 -0.61
CA ILE A 15 -8.12 -2.79 0.04
C ILE A 15 -7.34 -3.78 -0.82
N ASN A 16 -7.46 -3.71 -2.15
CA ASN A 16 -6.91 -4.69 -3.07
C ASN A 16 -5.75 -4.18 -3.94
N ASN A 17 -5.27 -2.95 -3.74
CA ASN A 17 -4.20 -2.38 -4.57
C ASN A 17 -3.00 -1.89 -3.77
N TYR A 18 -2.87 -2.29 -2.50
CA TYR A 18 -1.81 -1.82 -1.60
C TYR A 18 -0.41 -2.05 -2.20
N ASN A 19 -0.14 -3.21 -2.82
CA ASN A 19 1.17 -3.52 -3.40
C ASN A 19 1.53 -2.57 -4.57
N SER A 20 0.59 -2.34 -5.50
CA SER A 20 0.80 -1.37 -6.58
C SER A 20 0.90 0.07 -6.08
N TRP A 21 0.06 0.43 -5.11
CA TRP A 21 0.03 1.77 -4.52
C TRP A 21 1.34 2.08 -3.78
N SER A 22 1.79 1.18 -2.91
CA SER A 22 3.01 1.35 -2.12
C SER A 22 4.24 1.51 -3.02
N THR A 23 4.34 0.69 -4.08
CA THR A 23 5.41 0.80 -5.08
C THR A 23 5.42 2.16 -5.78
N CYS A 24 4.23 2.66 -6.19
CA CYS A 24 4.11 3.96 -6.84
C CYS A 24 4.46 5.12 -5.91
N ILE A 25 3.96 5.08 -4.66
CA ILE A 25 4.21 6.13 -3.67
C ILE A 25 5.68 6.15 -3.25
N MET A 26 6.29 4.98 -3.02
CA MET A 26 7.70 4.87 -2.72
C MET A 26 8.55 5.50 -3.83
N SER A 27 8.31 5.11 -5.09
CA SER A 27 9.04 5.66 -6.24
C SER A 27 8.86 7.18 -6.36
N TYR A 28 7.63 7.68 -6.17
CA TYR A 28 7.33 9.11 -6.21
C TYR A 28 8.04 9.88 -5.08
N MET A 29 8.04 9.36 -3.86
CA MET A 29 8.70 9.99 -2.72
C MET A 29 10.22 9.97 -2.84
N GLN A 30 10.80 8.94 -3.48
CA GLN A 30 12.24 8.88 -3.77
C GLN A 30 12.65 9.97 -4.76
N ASP A 31 11.91 10.14 -5.86
CA ASP A 31 12.14 11.20 -6.85
C ASP A 31 12.11 12.61 -6.23
N GLN A 32 11.29 12.80 -5.20
CA GLN A 32 11.11 14.09 -4.51
C GLN A 32 12.02 14.29 -3.29
N ASP A 33 12.96 13.37 -3.01
CA ASP A 33 13.82 13.39 -1.81
C ASP A 33 13.01 13.43 -0.48
N LEU A 34 11.87 12.74 -0.47
CA LEU A 34 10.96 12.63 0.67
C LEU A 34 11.02 11.26 1.36
N TRP A 35 11.55 10.24 0.69
CA TRP A 35 11.57 8.88 1.23
C TRP A 35 12.39 8.75 2.52
N GLU A 36 13.43 9.57 2.67
CA GLU A 36 14.32 9.56 3.84
C GLU A 36 13.60 9.82 5.17
N VAL A 37 12.55 10.64 5.17
CA VAL A 37 11.73 10.92 6.37
C VAL A 37 10.63 9.90 6.61
N VAL A 38 10.40 8.98 5.66
CA VAL A 38 9.40 7.90 5.75
C VAL A 38 10.05 6.61 6.21
N ASN A 39 11.13 6.19 5.54
CA ASN A 39 11.79 4.92 5.81
C ASN A 39 13.29 4.92 5.46
N GLY A 40 13.97 6.05 5.63
CA GLY A 40 15.42 6.17 5.43
C GLY A 40 16.16 6.58 6.70
N ASN A 41 17.17 7.44 6.56
CA ASN A 41 18.01 7.85 7.70
C ASN A 41 17.47 9.08 8.46
N GLU A 42 16.50 9.79 7.88
CA GLU A 42 15.95 11.04 8.43
C GLU A 42 14.58 10.82 9.08
N VAL A 43 14.30 9.64 9.60
CA VAL A 43 12.94 9.33 10.05
C VAL A 43 12.61 9.98 11.40
N THR A 44 13.61 10.16 12.24
CA THR A 44 13.47 10.82 13.53
C THR A 44 13.58 12.33 13.35
N GLN A 45 12.67 13.07 13.96
CA GLN A 45 12.75 14.53 14.02
C GLN A 45 14.05 14.96 14.75
N PRO A 46 14.83 15.90 14.19
CA PRO A 46 15.97 16.48 14.90
C PRO A 46 15.55 17.17 16.21
N GLU A 47 16.35 17.02 17.27
CA GLU A 47 16.04 17.54 18.61
C GLU A 47 16.19 19.07 18.71
N ALA A 48 17.05 19.67 17.88
CA ALA A 48 17.34 21.10 17.91
C ALA A 48 17.58 21.65 16.50
N GLU A 49 17.28 22.94 16.33
CA GLU A 49 17.66 23.68 15.14
C GLU A 49 19.18 23.89 15.13
N ASN A 50 19.81 23.63 14.00
CA ASN A 50 21.25 23.85 13.83
C ASN A 50 21.51 24.93 12.78
N ALA A 51 22.78 25.37 12.66
CA ALA A 51 23.18 26.39 11.70
C ALA A 51 22.81 26.05 10.24
N ASN A 52 22.61 24.76 9.93
CA ASN A 52 22.28 24.25 8.60
C ASN A 52 20.77 24.19 8.34
N GLY A 53 19.93 24.61 9.28
CA GLY A 53 18.46 24.61 9.14
C GLY A 53 17.85 23.21 9.12
N MET A 54 18.49 22.23 9.75
CA MET A 54 18.14 20.80 9.62
C MET A 54 16.72 20.50 10.11
N LEU A 55 16.29 21.09 11.22
CA LEU A 55 14.94 20.86 11.76
C LEU A 55 13.88 21.43 10.81
N ARG A 56 14.10 22.66 10.31
CA ARG A 56 13.23 23.26 9.29
C ARG A 56 13.14 22.41 8.01
N LYS A 57 14.27 21.93 7.49
CA LYS A 57 14.32 21.08 6.29
C LYS A 57 13.54 19.78 6.51
N TRP A 58 13.76 19.14 7.67
CA TRP A 58 13.04 17.94 8.06
C TRP A 58 11.53 18.19 8.12
N ASN A 59 11.09 19.26 8.79
CA ASN A 59 9.66 19.61 8.90
C ASN A 59 9.00 19.81 7.53
N ILE A 60 9.71 20.42 6.58
CA ILE A 60 9.21 20.60 5.21
C ILE A 60 9.07 19.25 4.50
N LYS A 61 10.08 18.38 4.57
CA LYS A 61 10.03 17.03 3.98
C LYS A 61 8.91 16.20 4.61
N ALA A 62 8.84 16.18 5.95
CA ALA A 62 7.84 15.43 6.70
C ALA A 62 6.41 15.91 6.40
N GLY A 63 6.20 17.23 6.33
CA GLY A 63 4.91 17.81 5.96
C GLY A 63 4.47 17.43 4.55
N LYS A 64 5.38 17.47 3.57
CA LYS A 64 5.11 17.05 2.18
C LYS A 64 4.81 15.55 2.09
N ALA A 65 5.60 14.71 2.75
CA ALA A 65 5.38 13.27 2.78
C ALA A 65 4.02 12.91 3.40
N MET A 66 3.67 13.54 4.53
CA MET A 66 2.38 13.36 5.18
C MET A 66 1.22 13.81 4.28
N PHE A 67 1.37 14.91 3.56
CA PHE A 67 0.37 15.38 2.61
C PHE A 67 0.14 14.38 1.46
N ILE A 68 1.21 13.82 0.90
CA ILE A 68 1.12 12.77 -0.13
C ILE A 68 0.36 11.56 0.39
N LEU A 69 0.70 11.08 1.59
CA LEU A 69 0.00 9.94 2.19
C LEU A 69 -1.49 10.23 2.37
N LYS A 70 -1.85 11.39 2.96
CA LYS A 70 -3.26 11.75 3.19
C LYS A 70 -4.07 11.91 1.91
N THR A 71 -3.47 12.42 0.82
CA THR A 71 -4.20 12.69 -0.43
C THR A 71 -4.31 11.50 -1.38
N THR A 72 -3.46 10.48 -1.20
CA THR A 72 -3.42 9.29 -2.05
C THR A 72 -4.22 8.12 -1.47
N ILE A 73 -5.01 8.37 -0.43
CA ILE A 73 -5.82 7.38 0.27
C ILE A 73 -7.31 7.69 0.07
N GLU A 74 -8.13 6.66 -0.02
CA GLU A 74 -9.59 6.80 -0.06
C GLU A 74 -10.14 7.17 1.33
N GLU A 75 -11.14 8.03 1.38
CA GLU A 75 -11.62 8.68 2.62
C GLU A 75 -12.03 7.66 3.70
N GLY A 76 -12.66 6.55 3.31
CA GLY A 76 -13.04 5.47 4.25
C GLY A 76 -11.86 4.68 4.85
N VAL A 77 -10.65 4.80 4.30
CA VAL A 77 -9.41 4.26 4.90
C VAL A 77 -8.75 5.32 5.80
N LEU A 78 -8.91 6.60 5.48
CA LEU A 78 -8.31 7.74 6.19
C LEU A 78 -8.80 7.89 7.63
N GLU A 79 -10.07 7.56 7.91
CA GLU A 79 -10.68 7.69 9.25
C GLU A 79 -9.91 6.94 10.34
N HIS A 80 -9.13 5.91 9.99
CA HIS A 80 -8.33 5.13 10.93
C HIS A 80 -6.90 5.70 11.15
N ILE A 81 -6.46 6.69 10.35
CA ILE A 81 -5.07 7.20 10.31
C ILE A 81 -4.97 8.71 10.65
N HIS A 82 -6.07 9.38 10.96
CA HIS A 82 -6.08 10.84 11.19
C HIS A 82 -5.10 11.31 12.28
N GLU A 83 -4.79 10.46 13.28
CA GLU A 83 -3.96 10.80 14.44
C GLU A 83 -2.45 10.57 14.26
N MET A 84 -1.98 10.08 13.10
CA MET A 84 -0.54 9.81 12.91
C MET A 84 0.27 11.10 12.84
N LYS A 85 1.36 11.15 13.62
CA LYS A 85 2.18 12.36 13.82
C LYS A 85 3.35 12.42 12.86
N THR A 86 3.87 11.28 12.43
CA THR A 86 5.03 11.20 11.53
C THR A 86 4.72 10.43 10.24
N PRO A 87 5.40 10.74 9.12
CA PRO A 87 5.26 9.97 7.88
C PRO A 87 5.57 8.49 8.05
N LYS A 88 6.56 8.14 8.89
CA LYS A 88 6.89 6.76 9.24
C LYS A 88 5.72 6.04 9.90
N GLU A 89 5.17 6.63 10.95
CA GLU A 89 4.04 6.04 11.67
C GLU A 89 2.87 5.75 10.73
N ALA A 90 2.55 6.71 9.85
CA ALA A 90 1.52 6.52 8.84
C ALA A 90 1.86 5.37 7.89
N TRP A 91 3.07 5.36 7.32
CA TRP A 91 3.53 4.31 6.40
C TRP A 91 3.50 2.91 7.01
N ASP A 92 4.09 2.74 8.19
CA ASP A 92 4.16 1.46 8.90
C ASP A 92 2.76 0.97 9.30
N THR A 93 1.87 1.89 9.67
CA THR A 93 0.46 1.57 9.97
C THR A 93 -0.26 1.04 8.74
N PHE A 94 -0.07 1.65 7.56
CA PHE A 94 -0.63 1.12 6.31
C PHE A 94 -0.08 -0.27 6.01
N ALA A 95 1.25 -0.45 6.05
CA ALA A 95 1.88 -1.74 5.80
C ALA A 95 1.28 -2.85 6.68
N LYS A 96 1.13 -2.56 7.98
CA LYS A 96 0.54 -3.50 8.94
C LYS A 96 -0.95 -3.77 8.66
N LEU A 97 -1.73 -2.73 8.39
CA LEU A 97 -3.18 -2.85 8.14
C LEU A 97 -3.47 -3.69 6.90
N PHE A 98 -2.72 -3.47 5.82
CA PHE A 98 -2.93 -4.16 4.56
C PHE A 98 -2.25 -5.53 4.51
N SER A 99 -1.14 -5.75 5.23
CA SER A 99 -0.60 -7.11 5.44
C SER A 99 -1.65 -8.03 6.09
N LYS A 100 -2.25 -7.63 7.21
CA LYS A 100 -3.27 -8.45 7.91
C LYS A 100 -4.52 -8.70 7.04
N LYS A 101 -4.97 -7.69 6.30
CA LYS A 101 -6.14 -7.81 5.41
C LYS A 101 -5.84 -8.71 4.21
N ASN A 102 -4.63 -8.63 3.66
CA ASN A 102 -4.18 -9.51 2.58
C ASN A 102 -4.14 -10.96 3.05
N ASP A 103 -3.64 -11.26 4.25
CA ASP A 103 -3.63 -12.63 4.79
C ASP A 103 -5.04 -13.23 4.91
N THR A 104 -5.97 -12.46 5.46
CA THR A 104 -7.37 -12.93 5.63
C THR A 104 -8.05 -13.12 4.27
N LYS A 105 -7.84 -12.19 3.33
CA LYS A 105 -8.41 -12.26 1.99
C LYS A 105 -7.79 -13.42 1.21
N LEU A 106 -6.49 -13.66 1.35
CA LEU A 106 -5.76 -14.76 0.73
C LEU A 106 -6.35 -16.10 1.18
N GLN A 107 -6.50 -16.31 2.50
CA GLN A 107 -7.11 -17.53 3.04
C GLN A 107 -8.54 -17.77 2.53
N LEU A 108 -9.34 -16.72 2.40
CA LEU A 108 -10.69 -16.82 1.85
C LEU A 108 -10.67 -17.25 0.38
N ILE A 109 -9.81 -16.65 -0.45
CA ILE A 109 -9.70 -16.98 -1.87
C ILE A 109 -9.12 -18.38 -2.07
N GLU A 110 -8.13 -18.79 -1.26
CA GLU A 110 -7.60 -20.15 -1.27
C GLU A 110 -8.69 -21.18 -0.92
N SER A 111 -9.51 -20.90 0.10
CA SER A 111 -10.67 -21.74 0.46
C SER A 111 -11.73 -21.78 -0.65
N GLU A 112 -12.01 -20.64 -1.29
CA GLU A 112 -12.92 -20.59 -2.45
C GLU A 112 -12.36 -21.39 -3.63
N LEU A 113 -11.05 -21.28 -3.90
CA LEU A 113 -10.39 -22.02 -4.97
C LEU A 113 -10.43 -23.53 -4.72
N LEU A 114 -10.16 -23.98 -3.49
CA LEU A 114 -10.22 -25.39 -3.10
C LEU A 114 -11.64 -25.96 -3.16
N SER A 115 -12.66 -25.13 -2.93
CA SER A 115 -14.07 -25.53 -2.99
C SER A 115 -14.70 -25.35 -4.37
N VAL A 116 -13.98 -24.77 -5.34
CA VAL A 116 -14.52 -24.49 -6.67
C VAL A 116 -14.70 -25.79 -7.46
N ALA A 117 -15.94 -26.11 -7.79
CA ALA A 117 -16.32 -27.25 -8.61
C ALA A 117 -17.07 -26.77 -9.84
N GLN A 118 -16.92 -27.45 -10.97
CA GLN A 118 -17.57 -27.08 -12.22
C GLN A 118 -19.11 -27.08 -12.08
N ARG A 119 -19.70 -28.14 -11.49
CA ARG A 119 -21.15 -28.31 -11.28
C ARG A 119 -21.95 -27.85 -12.51
N ASP A 120 -22.76 -26.81 -12.34
CA ASP A 120 -23.71 -26.28 -13.31
C ASP A 120 -23.06 -25.26 -14.26
N LEU A 121 -21.79 -24.91 -14.05
CA LEU A 121 -21.04 -23.98 -14.87
C LEU A 121 -20.58 -24.62 -16.18
N THR A 122 -20.61 -23.82 -17.24
CA THR A 122 -19.90 -24.20 -18.48
C THR A 122 -18.40 -24.25 -18.22
N VAL A 123 -17.68 -25.05 -19.03
CA VAL A 123 -16.20 -25.14 -18.95
C VAL A 123 -15.55 -23.77 -19.03
N ALA A 124 -16.07 -22.87 -19.88
CA ALA A 124 -15.56 -21.50 -20.01
C ALA A 124 -15.76 -20.66 -18.74
N GLN A 125 -16.94 -20.75 -18.10
CA GLN A 125 -17.22 -20.04 -16.85
C GLN A 125 -16.38 -20.56 -15.69
N TYR A 126 -16.25 -21.89 -15.57
CA TYR A 126 -15.40 -22.51 -14.57
C TYR A 126 -13.94 -22.08 -14.73
N PHE A 127 -13.39 -22.16 -15.94
CA PHE A 127 -12.03 -21.75 -16.22
C PHE A 127 -11.80 -20.25 -15.95
N HIS A 128 -12.76 -19.39 -16.32
CA HIS A 128 -12.69 -17.97 -16.02
C HIS A 128 -12.68 -17.71 -14.51
N LYS A 129 -13.50 -18.43 -13.75
CA LYS A 129 -13.55 -18.32 -12.28
C LYS A 129 -12.21 -18.72 -11.64
N VAL A 130 -11.68 -19.89 -11.99
CA VAL A 130 -10.37 -20.35 -11.50
C VAL A 130 -9.27 -19.36 -11.87
N LYS A 131 -9.21 -18.92 -13.13
CA LYS A 131 -8.22 -17.93 -13.60
C LYS A 131 -8.31 -16.61 -12.85
N SER A 132 -9.52 -16.17 -12.50
CA SER A 132 -9.73 -14.94 -11.74
C SER A 132 -9.23 -15.06 -10.30
N LEU A 133 -9.56 -16.16 -9.61
CA LEU A 133 -9.08 -16.42 -8.25
C LEU A 133 -7.56 -16.52 -8.22
N CYS A 134 -6.95 -17.21 -9.19
CA CYS A 134 -5.48 -17.30 -9.28
C CYS A 134 -4.81 -15.95 -9.54
N ARG A 135 -5.40 -15.08 -10.36
CA ARG A 135 -4.89 -13.73 -10.56
C ARG A 135 -4.95 -12.93 -9.25
N GLU A 136 -6.06 -13.03 -8.53
CA GLU A 136 -6.26 -12.28 -7.29
C GLU A 136 -5.32 -12.73 -6.16
N ILE A 137 -5.02 -14.04 -6.06
CA ILE A 137 -3.98 -14.57 -5.17
C ILE A 137 -2.60 -14.00 -5.54
N SER A 138 -2.25 -13.97 -6.83
CA SER A 138 -0.94 -13.48 -7.30
C SER A 138 -0.75 -11.98 -7.02
N GLU A 139 -1.83 -11.20 -7.02
CA GLU A 139 -1.79 -9.77 -6.67
C GLU A 139 -1.61 -9.54 -5.16
N LEU A 140 -2.16 -10.42 -4.32
CA LEU A 140 -2.08 -10.35 -2.86
C LEU A 140 -0.75 -10.89 -2.32
N ASP A 141 -0.19 -11.92 -2.96
CA ASP A 141 1.08 -12.55 -2.60
C ASP A 141 1.97 -12.77 -3.83
N PRO A 142 2.76 -11.74 -4.20
CA PRO A 142 3.65 -11.82 -5.36
C PRO A 142 4.89 -12.71 -5.14
N GLU A 143 5.23 -13.06 -3.89
CA GLU A 143 6.44 -13.83 -3.54
C GLU A 143 6.18 -15.34 -3.49
N ALA A 144 4.93 -15.77 -3.38
CA ALA A 144 4.55 -17.18 -3.42
C ALA A 144 3.70 -17.47 -4.67
N PRO A 145 4.31 -17.85 -5.81
CA PRO A 145 3.55 -18.26 -6.98
C PRO A 145 2.66 -19.46 -6.66
N ILE A 146 1.45 -19.45 -7.22
CA ILE A 146 0.48 -20.55 -7.07
C ILE A 146 1.07 -21.78 -7.76
N GLY A 147 1.56 -22.72 -6.95
CA GLY A 147 2.07 -24.01 -7.38
C GLY A 147 1.52 -25.15 -6.52
N GLU A 148 1.93 -26.39 -6.80
CA GLU A 148 1.48 -27.60 -6.09
C GLU A 148 1.62 -27.53 -4.56
N ALA A 149 2.52 -26.67 -4.04
CA ALA A 149 2.72 -26.45 -2.61
C ALA A 149 1.49 -25.86 -1.88
N ARG A 150 0.59 -25.17 -2.59
CA ARG A 150 -0.64 -24.58 -2.02
C ARG A 150 -1.90 -25.44 -2.17
N MET A 151 -1.84 -26.51 -2.96
CA MET A 151 -2.98 -27.36 -3.30
C MET A 151 -3.00 -28.71 -2.57
N LYS A 152 -2.19 -28.88 -1.52
CA LYS A 152 -2.15 -30.07 -0.68
C LYS A 152 -3.02 -29.95 0.55
#